data_AF-A0A968VWN9-F1
#
_entry.id   AF-A0A968VWN9-F1
#
_cell.length_a   1.000
_cell.length_b   1.000
_cell.length_c   1.000
_cell.angle_alpha   90.00
_cell.angle_beta   90.00
_cell.angle_gamma   90.00
#
_symmetry.space_group_name_H-M   'P 1'
#
loop_
_entity.id
_entity.type
_entity.pdbx_description
1 polymer ?
#
loop_
_entity_poly.entity_id
_entity_poly.type
_entity_poly.pdbx_seq_one_letter_code
_entity_poly.pdbx_strand_id
1 'polypeptide(L)' 'MYLLSKGINQEPLFQLQPMTFRCEHNKQVEETWKGYYQELGIDVPEGKPGINPAGIYRSENIDIVYRYPYNKE' A
#
# COMPACT_ATOMS: atom_id res chain seq x y z
N MET A 1 0.43 -5.91 -8.83
CA MET A 1 -0.92 -6.10 -8.25
C MET A 1 -1.48 -7.51 -8.48
N TYR A 2 -1.45 -8.04 -9.72
CA TYR A 2 -1.97 -9.39 -10.06
C TYR A 2 -1.39 -10.55 -9.22
N LEU A 3 -0.10 -10.47 -8.86
CA LEU A 3 0.57 -11.47 -8.02
C LEU A 3 0.12 -11.42 -6.54
N LEU A 4 -0.41 -10.28 -6.06
CA LEU A 4 -0.87 -10.13 -4.67
C LEU A 4 -2.30 -10.67 -4.48
N SER A 5 -3.12 -10.64 -5.53
CA SER A 5 -4.56 -10.89 -5.42
C SER A 5 -4.98 -12.36 -5.57
N LYS A 6 -4.24 -13.18 -6.33
CA LYS A 6 -4.59 -14.61 -6.53
C LYS A 6 -4.05 -15.53 -5.44
N GLY A 7 -3.02 -15.08 -4.74
CA GLY A 7 -2.28 -15.82 -3.71
C GLY A 7 -1.97 -17.28 -4.06
N ILE A 8 -1.80 -18.13 -3.04
CA ILE A 8 -1.43 -19.54 -3.19
C ILE A 8 -2.67 -20.38 -2.89
N ASN A 9 -2.97 -21.37 -3.73
CA ASN A 9 -4.16 -22.23 -3.57
C ASN A 9 -5.50 -21.46 -3.48
N GLN A 10 -5.59 -20.30 -4.16
CA GLN A 10 -6.75 -19.38 -4.15
C GLN A 10 -6.95 -18.59 -2.84
N GLU A 11 -6.07 -18.76 -1.86
CA GLU A 11 -6.09 -17.95 -0.63
C GLU A 11 -5.24 -16.69 -0.80
N PRO A 12 -5.77 -15.50 -0.43
CA PRO A 12 -5.03 -14.26 -0.58
C PRO A 12 -3.81 -14.22 0.33
N LEU A 13 -2.65 -13.83 -0.22
CA LEU A 13 -1.39 -13.68 0.54
C LEU A 13 -1.43 -12.52 1.53
N PHE A 14 -2.30 -11.53 1.30
CA PHE A 14 -2.42 -10.37 2.17
C PHE A 14 -3.89 -10.06 2.40
N GLN A 15 -4.22 -9.71 3.63
CA GLN A 15 -5.55 -9.24 3.95
C GLN A 15 -5.75 -7.82 3.44
N LEU A 16 -6.96 -7.53 2.96
CA LEU A 16 -7.34 -6.16 2.62
C LEU A 16 -7.43 -5.33 3.91
N GLN A 17 -6.93 -4.12 3.83
CA GLN A 17 -6.96 -3.12 4.90
C GLN A 17 -7.52 -1.81 4.32
N PRO A 18 -8.13 -0.94 5.13
CA PRO A 18 -8.46 0.41 4.69
C PRO A 18 -7.21 1.13 4.18
N MET A 19 -7.25 1.61 2.94
CA MET A 19 -6.15 2.40 2.38
C MET A 19 -6.16 3.81 2.98
N THR A 20 -4.97 4.37 3.18
CA THR A 20 -4.78 5.76 3.54
C THR A 20 -3.83 6.42 2.56
N PHE A 21 -4.24 7.56 2.03
CA PHE A 21 -3.45 8.46 1.20
C PHE A 21 -3.12 9.76 1.95
N ARG A 22 -3.44 9.79 3.24
CA ARG A 22 -3.24 10.94 4.11
C ARG A 22 -1.84 10.96 4.69
N CYS A 23 -1.29 12.15 4.85
CA CYS A 23 -0.07 12.28 5.61
C CYS A 23 -0.33 12.11 7.11
N GLU A 24 0.62 11.48 7.80
CA GLU A 24 0.50 11.24 9.24
C GLU A 24 0.41 12.54 10.04
N HIS A 25 1.09 13.61 9.59
CA HIS A 25 1.22 14.88 10.33
C HIS A 25 0.00 15.79 10.22
N ASN A 26 -0.62 15.91 9.04
CA ASN A 26 -1.73 16.84 8.81
C ASN A 26 -3.09 16.16 8.58
N LYS A 27 -3.11 14.81 8.50
CA LYS A 27 -4.30 13.99 8.20
C LYS A 27 -5.02 14.39 6.91
N GLN A 28 -4.34 15.07 5.99
CA GLN A 28 -4.86 15.43 4.67
C GLN A 28 -4.28 14.52 3.61
N VAL A 29 -5.05 14.25 2.56
CA VAL A 29 -4.57 13.52 1.38
C VAL A 29 -3.44 14.31 0.74
N GLU A 30 -2.30 13.66 0.49
CA GLU A 30 -1.14 14.27 -0.16
C GLU A 30 -1.49 14.75 -1.56
N GLU A 31 -0.96 15.91 -1.97
CA GLU A 31 -1.30 16.54 -3.24
C GLU A 31 -0.94 15.66 -4.44
N THR A 32 0.18 14.92 -4.34
CA THR A 32 0.61 13.94 -5.34
C THR A 32 -0.49 12.91 -5.64
N TRP A 33 -1.20 12.44 -4.61
CA TRP A 33 -2.28 11.46 -4.81
C TRP A 33 -3.52 12.11 -5.41
N LYS A 34 -3.86 13.34 -5.02
CA LYS A 34 -4.97 14.07 -5.64
C LYS A 34 -4.76 14.25 -7.13
N GLY A 35 -3.58 14.73 -7.54
CA GLY A 35 -3.22 14.91 -8.94
C GLY A 35 -3.30 13.60 -9.73
N TYR A 36 -2.67 12.54 -9.21
CA TYR A 36 -2.69 11.21 -9.85
C TYR A 36 -4.11 10.67 -10.06
N TYR A 37 -4.98 10.70 -9.04
CA TYR A 37 -6.33 10.17 -9.17
C TYR A 37 -7.26 11.07 -10.00
N GLN A 38 -7.02 12.39 -9.99
CA GLN A 38 -7.70 13.33 -10.89
C GLN A 38 -7.39 13.03 -12.36
N GLU A 39 -6.13 12.76 -12.72
CA GLU A 39 -5.75 12.35 -14.09
C GLU A 39 -6.43 11.04 -14.53
N LEU A 40 -6.66 10.14 -13.59
CA LEU A 40 -7.42 8.90 -13.81
C LEU A 40 -8.93 9.11 -13.91
N GLY A 41 -9.44 10.30 -13.57
CA GLY A 41 -10.87 10.61 -13.57
C GLY A 41 -11.66 9.86 -12.49
N ILE A 42 -11.02 9.49 -11.38
CA ILE A 42 -11.66 8.76 -10.27
C ILE A 42 -11.31 9.40 -8.91
N ASP A 43 -12.15 9.14 -7.92
CA ASP A 43 -11.87 9.59 -6.55
C ASP A 43 -10.69 8.83 -5.93
N VAL A 44 -9.92 9.55 -5.10
CA VAL A 44 -8.92 8.93 -4.22
C VAL A 44 -9.63 7.87 -3.35
N PRO A 45 -9.21 6.59 -3.36
CA PRO A 45 -9.90 5.51 -2.69
C PRO A 45 -9.56 5.46 -1.18
N GLU A 46 -9.59 6.62 -0.53
CA GLU A 46 -9.37 6.78 0.91
C GLU A 46 -10.39 5.94 1.70
N GLY A 47 -9.89 5.15 2.66
CA GLY A 47 -10.70 4.26 3.49
C GLY A 47 -11.24 3.02 2.77
N LYS A 48 -11.11 2.92 1.44
CA LYS A 48 -11.55 1.72 0.70
C LYS A 48 -10.61 0.54 0.97
N PRO A 49 -11.11 -0.70 0.95
CA PRO A 49 -10.27 -1.89 1.10
C PRO A 49 -9.20 -1.97 0.00
N GLY A 50 -7.97 -2.21 0.39
CA GLY A 50 -6.85 -2.43 -0.51
C GLY A 50 -5.64 -3.01 0.22
N ILE A 51 -4.52 -3.11 -0.47
CA ILE A 51 -3.26 -3.59 0.10
C ILE A 51 -2.29 -2.40 0.10
N ASN A 52 -1.73 -2.06 1.27
CA ASN A 52 -0.74 -1.01 1.39
C ASN A 52 0.66 -1.58 1.72
N PRO A 53 1.75 -0.89 1.34
CA PRO A 53 3.12 -1.38 1.57
C PRO A 53 3.41 -1.71 3.04
N ALA A 54 2.86 -0.93 3.96
CA ALA A 54 3.04 -1.12 5.39
C ALA A 54 2.42 -2.43 5.90
N GLY A 55 1.23 -2.79 5.39
CA GLY A 55 0.53 -4.04 5.69
C GLY A 55 1.23 -5.26 5.08
N ILE A 56 1.75 -5.13 3.87
CA ILE A 56 2.62 -6.15 3.25
C ILE A 56 3.84 -6.37 4.14
N TYR A 57 4.57 -5.31 4.48
CA TYR A 57 5.80 -5.39 5.29
C TYR A 57 5.62 -6.06 6.67
N ARG A 58 4.42 -5.97 7.26
CA ARG A 58 4.10 -6.57 8.56
C ARG A 58 3.45 -7.96 8.48
N SER A 59 3.23 -8.49 7.28
CA SER A 59 2.56 -9.78 7.10
C SER A 59 3.45 -10.93 7.57
N GLU A 60 2.84 -11.90 8.25
CA GLU A 60 3.49 -13.18 8.60
C GLU A 60 3.86 -14.02 7.37
N ASN A 61 3.33 -13.67 6.19
CA ASN A 61 3.65 -14.34 4.93
C ASN A 61 4.95 -13.81 4.28
N ILE A 62 5.67 -12.89 4.93
CA ILE A 62 6.93 -12.31 4.41
C ILE A 62 8.07 -12.49 5.40
N ASP A 63 9.15 -13.11 4.93
CA ASP A 63 10.45 -13.12 5.58
C ASP A 63 11.40 -12.11 4.93
N ILE A 64 12.02 -11.26 5.75
CA ILE A 64 13.02 -10.30 5.28
C ILE A 64 14.39 -10.97 5.32
N VAL A 65 14.83 -11.45 4.16
CA VAL A 65 16.10 -12.19 4.02
C VAL A 65 17.35 -11.30 3.97
N TYR A 66 17.19 -10.02 3.61
CA TYR A 66 18.30 -9.07 3.53
C TYR A 66 17.79 -7.63 3.60
N ARG A 67 18.55 -6.75 4.28
CA ARG A 67 18.32 -5.29 4.28
C ARG A 67 19.58 -4.60 3.81
N TYR A 68 19.48 -3.89 2.69
CA TYR A 68 20.58 -3.06 2.22
C TYR A 68 20.82 -1.91 3.20
N PRO A 69 22.08 -1.63 3.58
CA PRO A 69 22.39 -0.47 4.41
C PRO A 69 22.02 0.81 3.67
N TYR A 70 21.35 1.73 4.36
CA TYR A 70 21.10 3.07 3.85
C TYR A 70 22.27 3.97 4.19
N ASN A 71 23.18 4.16 3.24
CA ASN A 71 24.27 5.12 3.36
C ASN A 71 23.79 6.45 2.81
N LYS A 72 23.53 7.41 3.70
CA LYS A 72 23.21 8.79 3.34
C LYS A 72 24.55 9.54 3.28
N GLU A 73 25.15 9.59 2.10
CA GLU A 73 26.24 10.55 1.81
C GLU A 73 25.69 11.98 1.81
#